data_AF-A0A8D4BA27-F1
#
_entry.id   AF-A0A8D4BA27-F1
#
_cell.length_a   1.000
_cell.length_b   1.000
_cell.length_c   1.000
_cell.angle_alpha   90.00
_cell.angle_beta   90.00
_cell.angle_gamma   90.00
#
_symmetry.space_group_name_H-M   'P 1'
#
loop_
_entity.id
_entity.type
_entity.pdbx_description
1 polymer ?
#
loop_
_entity_poly.entity_id
_entity_poly.type
_entity_poly.pdbx_seq_one_letter_code
_entity_poly.pdbx_strand_id
1 'polypeptide(L)' 'MDMNDPQQVGIAFAEAVYGFTVSEGPPDPDSALGRVRAFTARYGEEALRPEHFTAAREGRPLLP' A
#
# COMPACT_ATOMS: atom_id res chain seq x y z
N MET A 1 3.51 -19.18 5.23
CA MET A 1 2.22 -19.08 5.93
C MET A 1 2.10 -20.26 6.90
N ASP A 2 1.98 -20.00 8.19
CA ASP A 2 1.73 -21.02 9.22
C ASP A 2 0.21 -21.14 9.44
N MET A 3 -0.38 -22.23 8.95
CA MET A 3 -1.83 -22.46 9.06
C MET A 3 -2.29 -22.92 10.45
N ASN A 4 -1.37 -22.99 11.43
CA ASN A 4 -1.70 -23.21 12.83
C ASN A 4 -1.79 -21.89 13.62
N ASP A 5 -1.39 -20.76 13.03
CA ASP A 5 -1.58 -19.43 13.61
C ASP A 5 -2.98 -18.90 13.28
N PRO A 6 -3.85 -18.66 14.29
CA PRO A 6 -5.18 -18.11 14.07
C PRO A 6 -5.19 -16.79 13.29
N GLN A 7 -4.15 -15.95 13.40
CA GLN A 7 -4.05 -14.70 12.65
C GLN A 7 -3.84 -14.95 11.16
N GLN A 8 -2.94 -15.88 10.81
CA GLN A 8 -2.69 -16.20 9.40
C GLN A 8 -3.87 -16.90 8.75
N VAL A 9 -4.59 -17.75 9.49
CA VAL A 9 -5.85 -18.34 9.02
C VAL A 9 -6.90 -17.25 8.74
N GLY A 10 -7.03 -16.27 9.65
CA GLY A 10 -7.94 -15.14 9.47
C GLY A 10 -7.59 -14.27 8.25
N ILE A 11 -6.29 -14.03 8.03
CA ILE A 11 -5.80 -13.30 6.85
C ILE A 11 -6.11 -14.08 5.57
N ALA A 12 -5.79 -15.37 5.51
CA ALA A 12 -6.07 -16.21 4.34
C ALA A 12 -7.56 -16.23 3.98
N PHE A 13 -8.42 -16.31 5.00
CA PHE A 13 -9.86 -16.23 4.82
C PHE A 13 -10.28 -14.86 4.25
N ALA A 14 -9.76 -13.76 4.79
CA ALA A 14 -10.08 -12.42 4.31
C ALA A 14 -9.60 -12.19 2.86
N GLU A 15 -8.39 -12.63 2.51
CA GLU A 15 -7.87 -12.58 1.14
C GLU A 15 -8.81 -13.30 0.15
N ALA A 16 -9.26 -14.50 0.51
CA ALA A 16 -10.18 -15.28 -0.32
C ALA A 16 -11.57 -14.64 -0.46
N VAL A 17 -12.11 -14.09 0.63
CA VAL A 17 -13.47 -13.50 0.66
C VAL A 17 -13.51 -12.13 -0.02
N TYR A 18 -12.49 -11.30 0.19
CA TYR A 18 -12.47 -9.92 -0.30
C TYR A 18 -11.67 -9.75 -1.60
N GLY A 19 -10.97 -10.80 -2.05
CA GLY A 19 -10.22 -10.79 -3.31
C GLY A 19 -8.99 -9.87 -3.30
N PHE A 20 -8.34 -9.71 -2.15
CA PHE A 20 -7.06 -8.99 -2.05
C PHE A 20 -5.94 -9.95 -1.65
N THR A 21 -4.70 -9.46 -1.71
CA THR A 21 -3.52 -10.18 -1.21
C THR A 21 -2.76 -9.27 -0.24
N VAL A 22 -2.36 -9.82 0.89
CA VAL A 22 -1.47 -9.21 1.87
C VAL A 22 -0.04 -9.54 1.47
N SER A 23 0.77 -8.49 1.31
CA SER A 23 2.20 -8.63 1.06
C SER A 23 2.98 -8.14 2.27
N GLU A 24 3.96 -8.94 2.71
CA GLU A 24 4.95 -8.55 3.71
C GLU A 24 6.17 -7.84 3.08
N GLY A 25 6.27 -7.84 1.75
CA GLY A 25 7.36 -7.24 0.99
C GLY A 25 7.19 -5.73 0.75
N PRO A 26 8.10 -5.11 -0.02
CA PRO A 26 7.94 -3.74 -0.47
C PRO A 26 6.58 -3.56 -1.16
N PRO A 27 5.91 -2.41 -0.96
CA PRO A 27 4.64 -2.16 -1.64
C PRO A 27 4.86 -2.16 -3.16
N ASP A 28 3.90 -2.71 -3.88
CA ASP A 28 3.85 -2.62 -5.34
C ASP A 28 4.04 -1.15 -5.76
N PRO A 29 5.02 -0.82 -6.63
CA PRO A 29 5.28 0.54 -7.10
C PRO A 29 4.05 1.25 -7.67
N ASP A 30 3.12 0.50 -8.26
CA ASP A 30 1.89 1.02 -8.86
C ASP A 30 0.72 1.09 -7.88
N SER A 31 0.87 0.57 -6.67
CA SER A 31 -0.09 0.79 -5.58
C SER A 31 -0.05 2.24 -5.08
N ALA A 32 -1.12 2.68 -4.42
CA ALA A 32 -1.16 4.00 -3.79
C ALA A 32 0.02 4.21 -2.81
N LEU A 33 0.34 3.19 -2.00
CA LEU A 33 1.46 3.27 -1.06
C LEU A 33 2.82 3.26 -1.78
N GLY A 34 2.98 2.48 -2.84
CA GLY A 34 4.20 2.48 -3.65
C GLY A 34 4.49 3.84 -4.28
N ARG A 35 3.47 4.48 -4.86
CA ARG A 35 3.58 5.84 -5.39
C ARG A 35 3.95 6.88 -4.34
N VAL A 36 3.35 6.82 -3.15
CA VAL A 36 3.70 7.70 -2.04
C VAL A 36 5.15 7.49 -1.61
N ARG A 37 5.60 6.24 -1.45
CA ARG A 37 7.00 5.94 -1.11
C ARG A 37 7.99 6.43 -2.16
N ALA A 38 7.66 6.30 -3.44
CA ALA A 38 8.50 6.81 -4.52
C ALA A 38 8.60 8.34 -4.50
N PHE A 39 7.51 9.03 -4.18
CA PHE A 39 7.49 10.49 -4.02
C PHE A 39 8.36 10.93 -2.84
N THR A 40 8.20 10.33 -1.66
CA THR A 40 8.96 10.73 -0.46
C THR A 40 10.43 10.38 -0.57
N ALA A 41 10.79 9.29 -1.24
CA ALA A 41 12.19 8.96 -1.52
C ALA A 41 12.90 10.03 -2.38
N ARG A 42 12.14 10.79 -3.19
CA ARG A 42 12.67 11.83 -4.07
C ARG A 42 12.64 13.24 -3.46
N TYR A 43 11.56 13.57 -2.74
CA TYR A 43 11.28 14.94 -2.29
C TYR A 43 11.29 15.11 -0.77
N GLY A 44 11.51 14.03 -0.01
CA GLY A 44 11.39 14.03 1.44
C GLY A 44 9.96 13.80 1.92
N GLU A 45 9.82 13.37 3.18
CA GLU A 45 8.51 13.15 3.80
C GLU A 45 7.80 14.48 4.10
N GLU A 46 8.57 15.54 4.34
CA GLU A 46 8.09 16.91 4.57
C GLU A 46 7.37 17.52 3.35
N ALA A 47 7.62 16.99 2.15
CA ALA A 47 6.94 17.40 0.94
C ALA A 47 5.54 16.76 0.79
N LEU A 48 5.15 15.82 1.65
CA LEU A 48 3.81 15.23 1.60
C LEU A 48 2.75 16.23 2.03
N ARG A 49 1.73 16.36 1.20
CA ARG A 49 0.53 17.13 1.49
C ARG A 49 -0.70 16.22 1.49
N PRO A 50 -1.79 16.59 2.18
CA PRO A 50 -3.04 15.82 2.18
C PRO A 50 -3.55 15.45 0.78
N GLU A 51 -3.34 16.31 -0.21
CA GLU A 51 -3.75 16.12 -1.60
C GLU A 51 -3.05 14.92 -2.26
N HIS A 52 -1.83 14.60 -1.83
CA HIS A 52 -1.07 13.47 -2.37
C HIS A 52 -1.71 12.12 -2.03
N PHE A 53 -2.39 12.00 -0.88
CA PHE A 53 -3.12 10.78 -0.53
C PHE A 53 -4.32 10.57 -1.46
N THR A 54 -5.06 11.64 -1.74
CA THR A 54 -6.16 11.61 -2.71
C THR A 54 -5.66 11.28 -4.11
N ALA A 55 -4.57 11.93 -4.55
CA ALA A 55 -3.95 11.65 -5.84
C ALA A 55 -3.49 10.19 -5.95
N ALA A 56 -2.81 9.67 -4.92
CA ALA A 56 -2.35 8.29 -4.87
C ALA A 56 -3.50 7.28 -4.92
N ARG A 57 -4.59 7.53 -4.20
CA ARG A 57 -5.81 6.70 -4.18
C ARG A 57 -6.50 6.67 -5.55
N GLU A 58 -6.50 7.79 -6.25
CA GLU A 58 -7.14 7.92 -7.57
C GLU A 58 -6.22 7.55 -8.74
N GLY A 59 -4.97 7.13 -8.47
CA GLY A 59 -4.00 6.81 -9.52
C GLY A 59 -3.48 8.03 -10.27
N ARG A 60 -3.65 9.23 -9.71
CA ARG A 60 -3.13 10.48 -10.29
C ARG A 60 -1.67 10.71 -9.89
N PRO A 61 -0.88 11.44 -10.70
CA PRO A 61 0.49 11.82 -10.35
C PRO A 61 0.56 12.63 -9.06
N LEU A 62 1.60 12.39 -8.25
CA LEU A 62 1.94 13.20 -7.07
C LEU A 62 2.85 14.35 -7.53
N LEU A 63 2.32 15.56 -7.53
CA LEU A 63 3.04 16.76 -7.97
C LEU A 63 3.86 17.36 -6.80
N PRO A 64 5.05 17.94 -7.06
CA PRO A 64 5.83 18.64 -6.04
C PRO A 64 5.06 19.80 -5.36
#